data_AF-A0A7N0TB92-F1
#
_entry.id   AF-A0A7N0TB92-F1
#
_cell.length_a   1.000
_cell.length_b   1.000
_cell.length_c   1.000
_cell.angle_alpha   90.00
_cell.angle_beta   90.00
_cell.angle_gamma   90.00
#
_symmetry.space_group_name_H-M   'P 1'
#
loop_
_entity.id
_entity.type
_entity.pdbx_description
1 polymer ?
#
loop_
_entity_poly.entity_id
_entity_poly.type
_entity_poly.pdbx_seq_one_letter_code
_entity_poly.pdbx_strand_id
1 'polypeptide(L)'
;MASSTGRWLQVVIYVLALLETEAFYSGITYLHSAVAKGAVCLDGSPPAYHFDKGIGAGANNWLLDFEGGGWCNNVTSCLARKTTRLGSSAQMVKQIAFSGILSNNKEFNPDFYSWNRVKVRYCDGEYSKSNGAPIKSPLPLAL
;
A
#
# COMPACT_ATOMS: atom_id res chain seq x y z
N MET A 1 -38.49 5.20 35.76
CA MET A 1 -38.29 5.65 34.36
C MET A 1 -36.90 5.23 33.94
N ALA A 2 -36.77 4.13 33.18
CA ALA A 2 -35.48 3.73 32.62
C ALA A 2 -35.06 4.80 31.60
N SER A 3 -33.87 5.39 31.79
CA SER A 3 -33.33 6.41 30.91
C SER A 3 -33.26 5.89 29.47
N SER A 4 -33.92 6.58 28.54
CA SER A 4 -33.88 6.26 27.11
C SER A 4 -32.46 6.25 26.56
N THR A 5 -31.58 7.07 27.14
CA THR A 5 -30.14 7.15 26.83
C THR A 5 -29.43 5.82 27.05
N GLY A 6 -29.79 5.05 28.08
CA GLY A 6 -29.18 3.75 28.38
C GLY A 6 -29.51 2.67 27.32
N ARG A 7 -30.73 2.71 26.77
CA ARG A 7 -31.15 1.80 25.69
C ARG A 7 -30.43 2.11 24.38
N TRP A 8 -30.30 3.39 24.02
CA TRP A 8 -29.55 3.78 22.82
C TRP A 8 -28.07 3.44 22.92
N LEU A 9 -27.46 3.63 24.10
CA LEU A 9 -26.08 3.24 24.33
C LEU A 9 -25.88 1.73 24.14
N GLN A 10 -26.80 0.92 24.68
CA GLN A 10 -26.78 -0.54 24.51
C GLN A 10 -26.93 -0.94 23.04
N VAL A 11 -27.87 -0.34 22.29
CA VAL A 11 -28.03 -0.62 20.86
C VAL A 11 -26.78 -0.28 20.07
N VAL A 12 -26.15 0.88 20.33
CA VAL A 12 -24.89 1.27 19.68
C VAL A 12 -23.77 0.28 20.02
N ILE A 13 -23.66 -0.15 21.28
CA ILE A 13 -22.68 -1.16 21.70
C ILE A 13 -22.91 -2.48 20.97
N TYR A 14 -24.16 -2.96 20.87
CA TYR A 14 -24.48 -4.19 20.13
C TYR A 14 -24.17 -4.05 18.63
N VAL A 15 -24.51 -2.93 18.01
CA VAL A 15 -24.20 -2.68 16.59
C VAL A 15 -22.69 -2.63 16.34
N LEU A 16 -21.92 -1.98 17.21
CA LEU A 16 -20.46 -1.95 17.12
C LEU A 16 -19.82 -3.33 17.38
N ALA A 17 -20.39 -4.13 18.29
CA ALA A 17 -19.94 -5.48 18.57
C ALA A 17 -20.25 -6.47 17.42
N LEU A 18 -21.24 -6.17 16.58
CA LEU A 18 -21.60 -6.95 15.40
C LEU A 18 -20.82 -6.53 14.13
N LEU A 19 -20.00 -5.48 14.20
CA LEU A 19 -19.22 -5.01 13.06
C LEU A 19 -17.96 -5.87 12.92
N GLU A 20 -18.03 -6.92 12.09
CA GLU A 20 -16.86 -7.73 11.75
C GLU A 20 -15.93 -6.94 10.82
N THR A 21 -14.66 -6.83 11.22
CA THR A 21 -13.59 -6.29 10.36
C THR A 21 -12.64 -7.43 10.02
N GLU A 22 -12.47 -7.70 8.73
CA GLU A 22 -11.54 -8.71 8.23
C GLU A 22 -10.30 -8.02 7.67
N ALA A 23 -9.15 -8.48 8.15
CA ALA A 23 -7.87 -8.18 7.55
C ALA A 23 -6.83 -9.21 7.97
N PHE A 24 -5.82 -9.39 7.14
CA PHE A 24 -4.60 -10.12 7.49
C PHE A 24 -3.37 -9.26 7.22
N TYR A 25 -2.26 -9.53 7.91
CA TYR A 25 -1.04 -8.75 7.75
C TYR A 25 -0.12 -9.38 6.71
N SER A 26 0.26 -8.59 5.70
CA SER A 26 1.35 -8.93 4.77
C SER A 26 2.61 -8.17 5.16
N GLY A 27 3.79 -8.77 4.91
CA GLY A 27 5.10 -8.19 5.21
C GLY A 27 5.72 -7.45 4.02
N ILE A 28 6.58 -6.47 4.32
CA ILE A 28 7.31 -5.70 3.31
C ILE A 28 8.43 -6.52 2.66
N THR A 29 8.59 -6.37 1.36
CA THR A 29 9.71 -6.88 0.56
C THR A 29 10.41 -5.71 -0.11
N TYR A 30 11.73 -5.63 0.06
CA TYR A 30 12.58 -4.61 -0.54
C TYR A 30 13.21 -5.14 -1.83
N LEU A 31 13.02 -4.42 -2.94
CA LEU A 31 13.48 -4.83 -4.25
C LEU A 31 14.90 -4.30 -4.53
N HIS A 32 15.89 -4.83 -3.81
CA HIS A 32 17.29 -4.39 -3.92
C HIS A 32 17.85 -4.49 -5.34
N SER A 33 17.43 -5.48 -6.12
CA SER A 33 17.85 -5.66 -7.52
C SER A 33 17.41 -4.53 -8.45
N ALA A 34 16.40 -3.74 -8.08
CA ALA A 34 15.93 -2.59 -8.85
C ALA A 34 16.90 -1.40 -8.77
N VAL A 35 17.66 -1.29 -7.67
CA VAL A 35 18.64 -0.22 -7.47
C VAL A 35 19.73 -0.26 -8.54
N ALA A 36 20.21 -1.47 -8.89
CA ALA A 36 21.19 -1.67 -9.96
C ALA A 36 20.65 -1.26 -11.35
N LYS A 37 19.33 -1.12 -11.49
CA LYS A 37 18.65 -0.65 -12.71
C LYS A 37 18.24 0.83 -12.65
N GLY A 38 18.64 1.55 -11.59
CA GLY A 38 18.32 2.96 -11.38
C GLY A 38 16.94 3.24 -10.79
N ALA A 39 16.16 2.20 -10.46
CA ALA A 39 14.86 2.38 -9.81
C ALA A 39 15.05 2.48 -8.29
N VAL A 40 14.83 3.68 -7.76
CA VAL A 40 15.02 4.04 -6.34
C VAL A 40 13.89 4.96 -5.88
N CYS A 41 13.66 4.99 -4.56
CA CYS A 41 12.84 6.03 -3.93
C CYS A 41 13.52 7.40 -4.00
N LEU A 42 12.82 8.48 -3.63
CA LEU A 42 13.37 9.83 -3.54
C LEU A 42 14.65 9.91 -2.69
N ASP A 43 14.80 9.04 -1.68
CA ASP A 43 15.98 9.00 -0.83
C ASP A 43 17.14 8.15 -1.35
N GLY A 44 16.95 7.43 -2.46
CA GLY A 44 17.91 6.46 -2.99
C GLY A 44 17.74 5.04 -2.44
N SER A 45 16.84 4.82 -1.48
CA SER A 45 16.54 3.48 -0.96
C SER A 45 15.81 2.63 -2.01
N PRO A 46 15.88 1.28 -1.92
CA PRO A 46 15.18 0.41 -2.86
C PRO A 46 13.66 0.59 -2.77
N PRO A 47 12.92 0.46 -3.89
CA PRO A 47 11.46 0.38 -3.85
C PRO A 47 11.01 -0.87 -3.10
N ALA A 48 9.79 -0.82 -2.56
CA ALA A 48 9.24 -1.91 -1.74
C ALA A 48 7.79 -2.23 -2.09
N TYR A 49 7.38 -3.45 -1.77
CA TYR A 49 6.00 -3.92 -1.94
C TYR A 49 5.61 -4.88 -0.82
N HIS A 50 4.32 -5.11 -0.65
CA HIS A 50 3.78 -6.19 0.20
C HIS A 50 3.13 -7.21 -0.70
N PHE A 51 3.26 -8.48 -0.37
CA PHE A 51 2.84 -9.56 -1.24
C PHE A 51 2.13 -10.65 -0.46
N ASP A 52 1.04 -11.14 -1.05
CA ASP A 52 0.37 -12.35 -0.64
C ASP A 52 0.19 -13.28 -1.84
N LYS A 53 0.57 -14.53 -1.65
CA LYS A 53 0.70 -15.51 -2.74
C LYS A 53 -0.67 -16.06 -3.13
N GLY A 54 -0.94 -16.10 -4.44
CA GLY A 54 -2.16 -16.70 -4.98
C GLY A 54 -2.20 -18.22 -4.80
N ILE A 55 -3.41 -18.77 -4.83
CA ILE A 55 -3.69 -20.20 -4.61
C ILE A 55 -4.62 -20.77 -5.68
N GLY A 56 -4.54 -22.08 -5.93
CA GLY A 56 -5.42 -22.79 -6.85
C GLY A 56 -5.44 -22.19 -8.25
N ALA A 57 -6.64 -22.03 -8.82
CA ALA A 57 -6.83 -21.45 -10.16
C ALA A 57 -6.38 -19.99 -10.27
N GLY A 58 -6.34 -19.24 -9.16
CA GLY A 58 -5.90 -17.84 -9.12
C GLY A 58 -4.38 -17.66 -9.06
N ALA A 59 -3.60 -18.73 -8.87
CA ALA A 59 -2.15 -18.65 -8.66
C ALA A 59 -1.34 -18.05 -9.82
N ASN A 60 -1.93 -17.95 -11.02
CA ASN A 60 -1.31 -17.32 -12.20
C ASN A 60 -1.85 -15.91 -12.50
N ASN A 61 -2.85 -15.45 -11.74
CA ASN A 61 -3.44 -14.13 -11.90
C ASN A 61 -2.85 -13.15 -10.88
N TRP A 62 -2.85 -11.86 -11.21
CA TRP A 62 -2.17 -10.82 -10.44
C TRP A 62 -3.06 -9.60 -10.24
N LEU A 63 -3.19 -9.17 -9.00
CA LEU A 63 -3.78 -7.91 -8.59
C LEU A 63 -2.68 -7.00 -8.02
N LEU A 64 -2.43 -5.89 -8.70
CA LEU A 64 -1.47 -4.88 -8.27
C LEU A 64 -2.23 -3.64 -7.80
N ASP A 65 -2.10 -3.32 -6.53
CA ASP A 65 -2.67 -2.14 -5.91
C ASP A 65 -1.57 -1.14 -5.58
N PHE A 66 -1.66 0.07 -6.13
CA PHE A 66 -0.64 1.10 -5.97
C PHE A 66 -1.01 2.01 -4.81
N GLU A 67 -0.11 2.16 -3.85
CA GLU A 67 -0.28 3.10 -2.75
C GLU A 67 -0.40 4.54 -3.29
N GLY A 68 -1.39 5.29 -2.80
CA GLY A 68 -1.52 6.72 -3.09
C GLY A 68 -0.70 7.59 -2.13
N GLY A 69 -0.88 8.91 -2.21
CA GLY A 69 -0.23 9.82 -1.27
C GLY A 69 0.01 11.24 -1.77
N GLY A 70 -0.49 11.61 -2.95
CA GLY A 70 -0.18 12.88 -3.60
C GLY A 70 1.26 12.93 -4.14
N TRP A 71 1.70 14.09 -4.61
CA TRP A 71 3.00 14.30 -5.25
C TRP A 71 3.74 15.48 -4.62
N CYS A 72 5.04 15.57 -4.88
CA CYS A 72 5.79 16.81 -4.67
C CYS A 72 5.91 17.57 -5.98
N ASN A 73 5.91 18.90 -5.92
CA ASN A 73 5.79 19.79 -7.09
C ASN A 73 7.03 20.67 -7.32
N ASN A 74 8.00 20.68 -6.41
CA ASN A 74 9.25 21.41 -6.54
C ASN A 74 10.34 20.75 -5.69
N VAL A 75 11.59 21.17 -5.89
CA VAL A 75 12.76 20.62 -5.20
C VAL A 75 12.57 20.66 -3.68
N THR A 76 12.11 21.78 -3.13
CA THR A 76 11.90 21.94 -1.69
C THR A 76 10.86 20.96 -1.14
N SER A 77 9.72 20.79 -1.82
CA SER A 77 8.69 19.85 -1.37
C SER A 77 9.10 18.39 -1.55
N CYS A 78 9.91 18.07 -2.56
CA CYS A 78 10.46 16.71 -2.73
C CYS A 78 11.54 16.40 -1.69
N LEU A 79 12.42 17.36 -1.37
CA LEU A 79 13.43 17.22 -0.32
C LEU A 79 12.78 16.99 1.05
N ALA A 80 11.71 17.73 1.37
CA ALA A 80 10.95 17.51 2.61
C ALA A 80 10.27 16.13 2.63
N ARG A 81 9.80 15.65 1.48
CA ARG A 81 9.11 14.35 1.36
C ARG A 81 10.05 13.16 1.41
N LYS A 82 11.28 13.31 0.92
CA LYS A 82 12.34 12.28 0.89
C LYS A 82 12.53 11.57 2.23
N THR A 83 12.39 12.28 3.35
CA THR A 83 12.60 11.73 4.71
C THR A 83 11.34 11.10 5.32
N THR A 84 10.26 10.96 4.55
CA THR A 84 8.98 10.38 5.00
C THR A 84 8.76 8.98 4.43
N ARG A 85 7.75 8.27 4.93
CA ARG A 85 7.31 6.97 4.38
C ARG A 85 6.92 7.01 2.89
N LEU A 86 6.65 8.19 2.34
CA LEU A 86 6.25 8.41 0.93
C LEU A 86 7.43 8.89 0.06
N GLY A 87 8.65 8.88 0.60
CA GLY A 87 9.89 9.19 -0.12
C GLY A 87 11.07 8.28 0.26
N SER A 88 10.92 7.45 1.29
CA SER A 88 11.94 6.51 1.77
C SER A 88 11.32 5.19 2.19
N SER A 89 11.84 4.09 1.65
CA SER A 89 11.46 2.74 2.05
C SER A 89 11.96 2.37 3.45
N ALA A 90 12.97 3.06 3.96
CA ALA A 90 13.45 2.91 5.33
C ALA A 90 12.43 3.40 6.36
N GLN A 91 11.55 4.32 5.97
CA GLN A 91 10.49 4.89 6.81
C GLN A 91 9.13 4.20 6.63
N MET A 92 9.07 3.12 5.84
CA MET A 92 7.84 2.36 5.66
C MET A 92 7.61 1.38 6.81
N VAL A 93 6.34 1.26 7.22
CA VAL A 93 5.90 0.18 8.10
C VAL A 93 6.20 -1.18 7.48
N LYS A 94 6.62 -2.13 8.31
CA LYS A 94 7.06 -3.46 7.88
C LYS A 94 5.91 -4.41 7.57
N GLN A 95 4.72 -4.10 8.06
CA GLN A 95 3.51 -4.86 7.81
C GLN A 95 2.36 -3.91 7.54
N ILE A 96 1.44 -4.33 6.67
CA ILE A 96 0.17 -3.65 6.43
C ILE A 96 -0.97 -4.66 6.42
N ALA A 97 -2.14 -4.19 6.82
CA ALA A 97 -3.38 -4.94 6.73
C ALA A 97 -3.84 -5.01 5.27
N PHE A 98 -4.01 -6.22 4.76
CA PHE A 98 -4.70 -6.53 3.52
C PHE A 98 -6.17 -6.79 3.88
N SER A 99 -7.06 -5.99 3.32
CA SER A 99 -8.51 -6.07 3.49
C SER A 99 -9.21 -5.58 2.21
N GLY A 100 -10.54 -5.68 2.15
CA GLY A 100 -11.30 -5.31 0.96
C GLY A 100 -10.82 -6.06 -0.28
N ILE A 101 -10.48 -5.35 -1.36
CA ILE A 101 -10.00 -5.96 -2.61
C ILE A 101 -8.67 -6.74 -2.47
N LEU A 102 -7.90 -6.51 -1.39
CA LEU A 102 -6.68 -7.27 -1.09
C LEU A 102 -6.94 -8.41 -0.09
N SER A 103 -8.16 -8.58 0.41
CA SER A 103 -8.51 -9.67 1.32
C SER A 103 -8.27 -11.04 0.69
N ASN A 104 -7.91 -12.01 1.52
CA ASN A 104 -7.84 -13.43 1.17
C ASN A 104 -9.12 -14.21 1.51
N ASN A 105 -10.11 -13.54 2.11
CA ASN A 105 -11.42 -14.10 2.36
C ASN A 105 -12.35 -13.82 1.18
N LYS A 106 -12.96 -14.88 0.64
CA LYS A 106 -13.90 -14.82 -0.49
C LYS A 106 -15.15 -13.99 -0.19
N GLU A 107 -15.58 -13.91 1.07
CA GLU A 107 -16.74 -13.09 1.46
C GLU A 107 -16.47 -11.60 1.28
N PHE A 108 -15.23 -11.16 1.49
CA PHE A 108 -14.80 -9.76 1.37
C PHE A 108 -14.17 -9.43 0.01
N ASN A 109 -13.66 -10.45 -0.70
CA ASN A 109 -13.03 -10.32 -2.00
C ASN A 109 -13.44 -11.47 -2.95
N PRO A 110 -14.71 -11.50 -3.41
CA PRO A 110 -15.23 -12.64 -4.16
C PRO A 110 -14.48 -12.91 -5.47
N ASP A 111 -13.91 -11.87 -6.08
CA ASP A 111 -13.27 -11.93 -7.40
C ASP A 111 -11.79 -12.31 -7.34
N PHE A 112 -11.04 -11.76 -6.38
CA PHE A 112 -9.58 -11.83 -6.37
C PHE A 112 -9.00 -12.56 -5.15
N TYR A 113 -9.82 -13.16 -4.27
CA TYR A 113 -9.32 -13.81 -3.04
C TYR A 113 -8.31 -14.95 -3.28
N SER A 114 -8.19 -15.47 -4.50
CA SER A 114 -7.24 -16.54 -4.85
C SER A 114 -6.06 -16.04 -5.70
N TRP A 115 -6.03 -14.77 -6.08
CA TRP A 115 -4.99 -14.20 -6.96
C TRP A 115 -3.73 -13.86 -6.16
N ASN A 116 -2.61 -13.68 -6.87
CA ASN A 116 -1.45 -13.02 -6.30
C ASN A 116 -1.81 -11.55 -6.05
N ARG A 117 -1.63 -11.08 -4.82
CA ARG A 117 -2.00 -9.72 -4.42
C ARG A 117 -0.77 -8.95 -3.99
N VAL A 118 -0.54 -7.82 -4.62
CA VAL A 118 0.64 -6.99 -4.37
C VAL A 118 0.20 -5.57 -4.06
N LYS A 119 0.64 -5.05 -2.91
CA LYS A 119 0.57 -3.61 -2.63
C LYS A 119 1.92 -2.99 -2.96
N VAL A 120 2.00 -2.23 -4.06
CA VAL A 120 3.21 -1.48 -4.42
C VAL A 120 3.28 -0.24 -3.54
N ARG A 121 4.41 -0.04 -2.83
CA ARG A 121 4.56 1.09 -1.91
C ARG A 121 5.07 2.32 -2.65
N TYR A 122 4.47 3.46 -2.34
CA TYR A 122 4.73 4.74 -3.01
C TYR A 122 5.94 5.44 -2.40
N CYS A 123 6.93 5.79 -3.21
CA CYS A 123 8.12 6.50 -2.73
C CYS A 123 8.87 7.35 -3.76
N ASP A 124 8.34 7.48 -4.97
CA ASP A 124 8.94 8.18 -6.11
C ASP A 124 8.57 9.67 -6.16
N GLY A 125 7.47 10.07 -5.50
CA GLY A 125 7.08 11.48 -5.38
C GLY A 125 6.39 12.06 -6.61
N GLU A 126 6.21 11.26 -7.66
CA GLU A 126 5.50 11.60 -8.87
C GLU A 126 4.11 10.96 -8.91
N TYR A 127 3.17 11.57 -9.63
CA TYR A 127 1.92 10.87 -9.92
C TYR A 127 2.23 9.63 -10.76
N SER A 128 1.86 8.43 -10.29
CA SER A 128 2.01 7.18 -11.04
C SER A 128 1.28 7.28 -12.39
N LYS A 129 1.98 7.72 -13.43
CA LYS A 129 1.52 7.60 -14.80
C LYS A 129 1.66 6.14 -15.19
N SER A 130 0.54 5.45 -15.38
CA SER A 130 0.46 4.09 -15.94
C SER A 130 0.90 3.99 -17.41
N ASN A 131 1.67 4.95 -17.94
CA ASN A 131 2.20 4.91 -19.29
C ASN A 131 3.62 4.36 -19.24
N GLY A 132 3.81 3.18 -19.83
CA GLY A 132 5.09 2.51 -20.01
C GLY A 132 6.08 3.28 -20.87
N ALA A 133 6.57 4.41 -20.39
CA ALA A 133 7.79 5.06 -20.85
C ALA A 133 8.92 4.71 -19.87
N PRO A 134 10.12 4.35 -20.36
CA PRO A 134 11.27 4.21 -19.49
C PRO A 134 11.50 5.54 -18.78
N ILE A 135 11.79 5.50 -17.48
CA ILE A 135 12.36 6.62 -16.75
C ILE A 135 13.72 6.91 -17.40
N LYS A 136 13.73 7.66 -18.50
CA LYS A 136 14.92 8.41 -18.92
C LYS A 136 14.99 9.55 -17.93
N SER A 137 15.70 9.32 -16.83
CA SER A 137 16.12 10.39 -15.93
C SER A 137 16.80 11.49 -16.74
N PRO A 138 16.26 12.71 -16.81
CA PRO A 138 17.02 13.86 -17.26
C PRO A 138 17.25 14.72 -16.03
N LEU A 139 18.04 14.23 -15.07
CA LEU A 139 18.63 15.09 -14.04
C LEU A 139 19.93 14.44 -13.54
N PRO A 140 21.09 14.90 -14.04
CA PRO A 140 22.34 14.66 -13.36
C PRO A 140 22.34 15.58 -12.13
N LEU A 141 22.29 15.06 -10.92
CA LEU A 141 22.67 15.71 -9.66
C LEU A 141 22.46 14.65 -8.54
N ALA A 142 23.39 13.71 -8.37
CA ALA A 142 24.44 13.88 -7.38
C ALA A 142 24.70 15.35 -6.98
N LEU A 143 24.04 15.76 -5.90
CA LEU A 143 24.63 16.62 -4.88
C LEU A 143 24.91 15.75 -3.66
#